data_AF-A0AAV2BBM0-F1
#
_entry.id   AF-A0AAV2BBM0-F1
#
_cell.length_a   1.000
_cell.length_b   1.000
_cell.length_c   1.000
_cell.angle_alpha   90.00
_cell.angle_beta   90.00
_cell.angle_gamma   90.00
#
_symmetry.space_group_name_H-M   'P 1'
#
loop_
_entity.id
_entity.type
_entity.pdbx_description
1 polymer ?
#
loop_
_entity_poly.entity_id
_entity_poly.type
_entity_poly.pdbx_seq_one_letter_code
_entity_poly.pdbx_strand_id
1 'polypeptide(L)'
;MGVDSRVPESHCKKFDSTHYRKIVEDIGFDVLLCRDELKVNPLSSEKAAKDLYYSLTVLVHHVPQSLKDEFRNDLNEYVVKNGGKTEDGTLVHRAVTLELVVRKPKRL
;
A
#
# COMPACT_ATOMS: atom_id res chain seq x y z
N MET A 1 -8.20 17.30 16.65
CA MET A 1 -7.83 15.88 16.48
C MET A 1 -6.80 15.81 15.36
N GLY A 2 -5.57 15.40 15.67
CA GLY A 2 -4.50 15.29 14.68
C GLY A 2 -4.70 14.11 13.73
N VAL A 3 -3.98 14.10 12.60
CA VAL A 3 -4.03 13.01 11.61
C VAL A 3 -3.64 11.67 12.24
N ASP A 4 -2.77 11.70 13.26
CA ASP A 4 -2.27 10.51 13.95
C ASP A 4 -3.36 9.69 14.65
N SER A 5 -4.47 10.31 15.08
CA SER A 5 -5.58 9.58 15.71
C SER A 5 -6.48 8.85 14.71
N ARG A 6 -6.18 8.94 13.40
CA ARG A 6 -6.99 8.37 12.31
C ARG A 6 -6.28 7.25 11.56
N VAL A 7 -5.03 6.95 11.94
CA VAL A 7 -4.20 5.94 11.28
C VAL A 7 -4.29 4.64 12.09
N PRO A 8 -4.82 3.54 11.51
CA PRO A 8 -4.87 2.25 12.21
C PRO A 8 -3.47 1.78 12.64
N GLU A 9 -3.37 1.10 13.79
CA GLU A 9 -2.08 0.58 14.32
C GLU A 9 -1.34 -0.31 13.31
N SER A 10 -2.07 -1.00 12.43
CA SER A 10 -1.49 -1.78 11.33
C SER A 10 -0.58 -0.96 10.41
N HIS A 11 -0.83 0.35 10.23
CA HIS A 11 0.07 1.24 9.49
C HIS A 11 1.38 1.52 10.24
N CYS A 12 1.40 1.42 11.57
CA CYS A 12 2.62 1.57 12.37
C CYS A 12 3.53 0.33 12.32
N LYS A 13 2.97 -0.84 11.96
CA LYS A 13 3.71 -2.12 11.87
C LYS A 13 4.34 -2.38 10.49
N LYS A 14 4.30 -1.40 9.57
CA LYS A 14 5.06 -1.34 8.29
C LYS A 14 5.07 -2.64 7.46
N PHE A 15 3.97 -3.38 7.44
CA PHE A 15 3.84 -4.62 6.65
C PHE A 15 4.78 -5.77 7.09
N ASP A 16 5.22 -5.80 8.34
CA ASP A 16 6.07 -6.89 8.84
C ASP A 16 5.36 -8.25 8.75
N SER A 17 5.82 -9.09 7.82
CA SER A 17 5.32 -10.46 7.61
C SER A 17 5.29 -11.29 8.90
N THR A 18 6.24 -11.09 9.81
CA THR A 18 6.29 -11.85 11.08
C THR A 18 5.10 -11.54 11.99
N HIS A 19 4.62 -10.29 11.98
CA HIS A 19 3.46 -9.86 12.75
C HIS A 19 2.19 -10.57 12.27
N TYR A 20 1.97 -10.59 10.96
CA TYR A 20 0.78 -11.22 10.37
C TYR A 20 0.82 -12.74 10.42
N ARG A 21 2.01 -13.35 10.26
CA ARG A 21 2.21 -14.78 10.52
C ARG A 21 1.71 -15.15 11.91
N LYS A 22 2.15 -14.41 12.93
CA LYS A 22 1.76 -14.69 14.33
C LYS A 22 0.25 -14.62 14.53
N ILE A 23 -0.42 -13.59 13.99
CA ILE A 23 -1.89 -13.48 14.09
C ILE A 23 -2.58 -14.71 13.49
N VAL A 24 -2.12 -15.18 12.33
CA VAL A 24 -2.70 -16.33 11.63
C VAL A 24 -2.46 -17.63 12.40
N GLU A 25 -1.26 -17.81 12.96
CA GLU A 25 -0.93 -18.94 13.83
C GLU A 25 -1.76 -18.93 15.12
N ASP A 26 -1.95 -17.76 15.76
CA ASP A 26 -2.77 -17.58 16.97
C ASP A 26 -4.26 -17.91 16.72
N ILE A 27 -4.77 -17.69 15.50
CA ILE A 27 -6.12 -18.13 15.09
C ILE A 27 -6.21 -19.67 14.96
N GLY A 28 -5.07 -20.34 14.80
CA GLY A 28 -4.96 -21.80 14.68
C GLY A 28 -4.87 -22.28 13.23
N PHE A 29 -4.29 -21.49 12.32
CA PHE A 29 -3.90 -21.96 10.99
C PHE A 29 -2.42 -22.35 10.96
N ASP A 30 -2.07 -23.36 10.16
CA ASP A 30 -0.68 -23.62 9.82
C ASP A 30 -0.24 -22.62 8.73
N VAL A 31 0.84 -21.88 8.97
CA VAL A 31 1.43 -20.99 7.95
C VAL A 31 2.47 -21.77 7.13
N LEU A 32 2.16 -22.02 5.87
CA LEU A 32 3.03 -22.75 4.93
C LEU A 32 4.04 -21.83 4.25
N LEU A 33 3.62 -20.60 3.95
CA LEU A 33 4.46 -19.56 3.36
C LEU A 33 4.08 -18.22 3.98
N CYS A 34 5.09 -17.41 4.31
CA CYS A 34 4.92 -16.02 4.69
C CYS A 34 6.15 -15.26 4.22
N ARG A 35 5.97 -14.31 3.30
CA ARG A 35 7.06 -13.48 2.78
C ARG A 35 6.56 -12.11 2.34
N ASP A 36 7.48 -11.16 2.38
CA ASP A 36 7.28 -9.83 1.81
C ASP A 36 7.81 -9.84 0.36
N GLU A 37 7.01 -9.30 -0.55
CA GLU A 37 7.36 -9.18 -1.96
C GLU A 37 7.21 -7.72 -2.40
N LEU A 38 8.27 -7.13 -2.93
CA LEU A 38 8.19 -5.82 -3.58
C LEU A 38 7.72 -6.00 -5.02
N LYS A 39 6.49 -5.56 -5.32
CA LYS A 39 5.95 -5.52 -6.67
C LYS A 39 6.18 -4.16 -7.30
N VAL A 40 6.71 -4.17 -8.52
CA VAL A 40 6.90 -2.98 -9.35
C VAL A 40 6.06 -3.13 -10.60
N ASN A 41 5.03 -2.29 -10.72
CA ASN A 41 4.06 -2.35 -11.81
C ASN A 41 4.24 -1.13 -12.72
N PRO A 42 4.64 -1.30 -13.99
CA PRO A 42 4.69 -0.20 -14.95
C PRO A 42 3.31 0.42 -15.15
N LEU A 43 3.28 1.75 -15.25
CA LEU A 43 2.08 2.53 -15.50
C LEU A 43 2.09 3.04 -16.93
N SER A 44 0.96 2.92 -17.61
CA SER A 44 0.85 3.20 -19.05
C SER A 44 0.91 4.69 -19.40
N SER A 45 0.66 5.58 -18.43
CA SER A 45 0.67 7.03 -18.65
C SER A 45 0.71 7.80 -17.33
N GLU A 46 1.04 9.09 -17.41
CA GLU A 46 0.92 10.01 -16.27
C GLU A 46 -0.51 10.11 -15.75
N LYS A 47 -1.52 10.09 -16.63
CA LYS A 47 -2.93 10.07 -16.22
C LYS A 47 -3.24 8.84 -15.39
N ALA A 48 -2.80 7.66 -15.83
CA ALA A 48 -2.99 6.41 -15.08
C ALA A 48 -2.30 6.45 -13.72
N ALA A 49 -1.12 7.06 -13.62
CA ALA A 49 -0.44 7.29 -12.35
C ALA A 49 -1.26 8.21 -11.43
N LYS A 50 -1.69 9.38 -11.94
CA LYS A 50 -2.52 10.34 -11.19
C LYS A 50 -3.82 9.70 -10.71
N ASP A 51 -4.51 8.94 -11.55
CA ASP A 51 -5.75 8.24 -11.18
C ASP A 51 -5.48 7.21 -10.07
N LEU A 52 -4.45 6.37 -10.24
CA LEU A 52 -4.11 5.32 -9.27
C LEU A 52 -3.75 5.89 -7.90
N TYR A 53 -2.75 6.78 -7.82
CA TYR A 53 -2.30 7.31 -6.53
C TYR A 53 -3.37 8.12 -5.81
N TYR A 54 -4.19 8.86 -6.56
CA TYR A 54 -5.32 9.58 -5.99
C TYR A 54 -6.36 8.61 -5.42
N SER A 55 -6.70 7.52 -6.11
CA SER A 55 -7.63 6.50 -5.60
C SER A 55 -7.12 5.73 -4.38
N LEU A 56 -5.81 5.53 -4.25
CA LEU A 56 -5.19 4.87 -3.08
C LEU A 56 -5.10 5.80 -1.86
N THR A 57 -5.27 7.11 -2.05
CA THR A 57 -5.08 8.10 -0.98
C THR A 57 -6.39 8.35 -0.25
N VAL A 58 -6.57 7.69 0.90
CA VAL A 58 -7.79 7.82 1.74
C VAL A 58 -8.08 9.27 2.15
N LEU A 59 -7.03 10.10 2.30
CA LEU A 59 -7.17 11.51 2.70
C LEU A 59 -7.87 12.38 1.65
N VAL A 60 -8.00 11.92 0.40
CA VAL A 60 -8.71 12.63 -0.68
C VAL A 60 -10.14 13.01 -0.28
N HIS A 61 -10.82 12.16 0.49
CA HIS A 61 -12.20 12.40 0.93
C HIS A 61 -12.32 13.60 1.88
N HIS A 62 -11.21 14.06 2.47
CA HIS A 62 -11.16 15.21 3.36
C HIS A 62 -10.65 16.49 2.69
N VAL A 63 -10.21 16.43 1.44
CA VAL A 63 -9.74 17.60 0.69
C VAL A 63 -10.95 18.42 0.23
N PRO A 64 -10.99 19.75 0.50
CA PRO A 64 -12.03 20.62 -0.01
C PRO A 64 -12.18 20.50 -1.52
N GLN A 65 -13.41 20.53 -2.04
CA GLN A 65 -13.67 20.29 -3.46
C GLN A 65 -12.89 21.24 -4.39
N SER A 66 -12.68 22.49 -3.96
CA SER A 66 -11.90 23.51 -4.69
C SER A 66 -10.41 23.20 -4.78
N LEU A 67 -9.87 22.34 -3.92
CA LEU A 67 -8.43 22.01 -3.84
C LEU A 67 -8.10 20.61 -4.35
N LYS A 68 -9.09 19.84 -4.83
CA LYS A 68 -8.87 18.45 -5.23
C LYS A 68 -7.93 18.31 -6.43
N ASP A 69 -8.04 19.18 -7.41
CA ASP A 69 -7.18 19.14 -8.59
C ASP A 69 -5.74 19.55 -8.26
N GLU A 70 -5.56 20.57 -7.43
CA GLU A 70 -4.27 20.98 -6.89
C GLU A 70 -3.62 19.83 -6.10
N PHE A 71 -4.35 19.28 -5.13
CA PHE A 71 -3.90 18.14 -4.33
C PHE A 71 -3.50 16.94 -5.19
N ARG A 72 -4.26 16.66 -6.26
CA ARG A 72 -3.97 15.56 -7.17
C ARG A 72 -2.65 15.74 -7.93
N ASN A 73 -2.33 16.97 -8.32
CA ASN A 73 -1.06 17.29 -8.96
C ASN A 73 0.10 17.21 -7.96
N ASP A 74 -0.06 17.82 -6.78
CA ASP A 74 0.96 17.78 -5.71
C ASP A 74 1.28 16.34 -5.29
N LEU A 75 0.26 15.50 -5.13
CA LEU A 75 0.41 14.08 -4.82
C LEU A 75 1.23 13.36 -5.89
N ASN A 76 0.95 13.63 -7.17
CA ASN A 76 1.68 13.02 -8.28
C ASN A 76 3.14 13.48 -8.33
N GLU A 77 3.40 14.77 -8.15
CA GLU A 77 4.76 15.31 -8.09
C GLU A 77 5.55 14.69 -6.93
N TYR A 78 4.92 14.60 -5.75
CA TYR A 78 5.51 13.96 -4.59
C TYR A 78 5.87 12.50 -4.89
N VAL A 79 4.94 11.73 -5.47
CA VAL A 79 5.17 10.33 -5.81
C VAL A 79 6.31 10.19 -6.83
N VAL A 80 6.29 10.98 -7.92
CA VAL A 80 7.33 10.94 -8.95
C VAL A 80 8.71 11.22 -8.35
N LYS A 81 8.82 12.20 -7.44
CA LYS A 81 10.06 12.54 -6.74
C LYS A 81 10.54 11.44 -5.78
N ASN A 82 9.61 10.68 -5.20
CA ASN A 82 9.90 9.66 -4.17
C ASN A 82 9.82 8.23 -4.71
N GLY A 83 10.37 7.98 -5.90
CA GLY A 83 10.43 6.64 -6.47
C GLY A 83 9.11 6.22 -7.14
N GLY A 84 8.42 7.15 -7.80
CA GLY A 84 7.36 6.85 -8.77
C GLY A 84 7.89 6.60 -10.19
N LYS A 85 9.20 6.77 -10.40
CA LYS A 85 9.89 6.48 -11.66
C LYS A 85 11.04 5.48 -11.47
N THR A 86 11.36 4.73 -12.50
CA THR A 86 12.61 3.98 -12.64
C THR A 86 13.71 4.88 -13.25
N GLU A 87 14.95 4.39 -13.27
CA GLU A 87 16.11 5.14 -13.77
C GLU A 87 15.98 5.54 -15.25
N ASP A 88 15.28 4.72 -16.04
CA ASP A 88 14.95 4.97 -17.45
C ASP A 88 13.78 5.97 -17.64
N GLY A 89 13.19 6.47 -16.55
CA GLY A 89 12.06 7.40 -16.56
C GLY A 89 10.68 6.74 -16.64
N THR A 90 10.60 5.41 -16.68
CA THR A 90 9.30 4.69 -16.70
C THR A 90 8.53 4.94 -15.41
N LEU A 91 7.25 5.36 -15.53
CA LEU A 91 6.36 5.51 -14.39
C LEU A 91 5.99 4.14 -13.84
N VAL A 92 6.06 3.98 -12.52
CA VAL A 92 5.77 2.71 -11.87
C VAL A 92 4.99 2.91 -10.58
N HIS A 93 4.20 1.90 -10.22
CA HIS A 93 3.62 1.71 -8.91
C HIS A 93 4.40 0.65 -8.14
N ARG A 94 4.96 1.04 -7.00
CA ARG A 94 5.72 0.16 -6.10
C ARG A 94 4.88 -0.16 -4.88
N ALA A 95 4.65 -1.44 -4.63
CA ALA A 95 3.90 -1.91 -3.47
C ALA A 95 4.64 -3.05 -2.80
N VAL A 96 4.79 -2.97 -1.48
CA VAL A 96 5.17 -4.13 -0.66
C VAL A 96 3.91 -4.92 -0.40
N THR A 97 3.87 -6.15 -0.89
CA THR A 97 2.77 -7.09 -0.68
C THR A 97 3.21 -8.20 0.25
N LEU A 98 2.39 -8.50 1.25
CA LEU A 98 2.53 -9.68 2.09
C LEU A 98 1.85 -10.86 1.40
N GLU A 99 2.61 -11.92 1.14
CA GLU A 99 2.07 -13.20 0.68
C GLU A 99 2.02 -14.20 1.83
N LEU A 100 0.82 -14.72 2.09
CA LEU A 100 0.54 -15.72 3.13
C LEU A 100 -0.18 -16.91 2.50
N VAL A 101 0.40 -18.10 2.63
CA VAL A 101 -0.26 -19.37 2.28
C VAL A 101 -0.50 -20.14 3.55
N VAL A 102 -1.77 -20.45 3.82
CA VAL A 102 -2.21 -21.02 5.09
C VAL A 102 -2.99 -22.30 4.88
N ARG A 103 -2.95 -23.20 5.86
CA ARG A 103 -3.71 -24.45 5.87
C ARG A 103 -4.52 -24.54 7.15
N LYS A 104 -5.81 -24.85 7.00
CA LYS A 104 -6.66 -25.19 8.16
C LYS A 104 -6.23 -26.54 8.71
N PRO A 105 -5.93 -26.68 10.01
CA PRO A 105 -5.57 -27.95 10.60
C PRO A 105 -6.73 -28.94 10.47
N LYS A 106 -6.42 -30.21 10.16
CA LYS A 106 -7.39 -31.29 10.30
C LYS A 106 -7.58 -31.53 11.80
N ARG A 107 -8.73 -31.15 12.35
CA ARG A 107 -9.13 -31.61 13.68
C ARG A 107 -9.45 -33.10 13.54
N LEU A 108 -8.65 -33.94 14.20
CA LEU A 108 -8.94 -35.36 14.42
C LEU A 108 -10.06 -35.49 15.45
#